data_AF-A0ABD6EYW4-F1
#
_entry.id   AF-A0ABD6EYW4-F1
#
_cell.length_a   1.000
_cell.length_b   1.000
_cell.length_c   1.000
_cell.angle_alpha   90.00
_cell.angle_beta   90.00
_cell.angle_gamma   90.00
#
_symmetry.space_group_name_H-M   'P 1'
#
loop_
_entity.id
_entity.type
_entity.pdbx_description
1 polymer ?
#
loop_
_entity_poly.entity_id
_entity_poly.type
_entity_poly.pdbx_seq_one_letter_code
_entity_poly.pdbx_strand_id
1 'polypeptide(L)'
;MTQGLFEDWFMNCFIPQVREYCLEKDIPFKILLLLDNAPGHPPHLGDLHPDVKCIFLPPNTIPVIEPMDQGSIATLKANYLQTTFAQAISAIDAESELTSRDFWKHYKILMCIKNIATAWEAVTTKCMNGIWKNCVKRYVNDFDGFDSEHC
;
A
#
# COMPACT_ATOMS: atom_id res chain seq x y z
N MET A 1 9.34 -13.45 0.31
CA MET A 1 8.24 -14.33 -0.13
C MET A 1 8.81 -15.33 -1.14
N THR A 2 8.40 -16.59 -1.11
CA THR A 2 8.80 -17.57 -2.14
C THR A 2 7.87 -17.48 -3.34
N GLN A 3 8.27 -18.02 -4.50
CA GLN A 3 7.40 -18.05 -5.70
C GLN A 3 6.05 -18.72 -5.42
N GLY A 4 6.05 -19.89 -4.77
CA GLY A 4 4.80 -20.58 -4.44
C GLY A 4 3.87 -19.79 -3.49
N LEU A 5 4.42 -19.04 -2.53
CA LEU A 5 3.60 -18.16 -1.68
C LEU A 5 3.06 -16.95 -2.45
N PHE A 6 3.83 -16.44 -3.42
CA PHE A 6 3.38 -15.33 -4.26
C PHE A 6 2.27 -15.74 -5.22
N GLU A 7 2.37 -16.94 -5.82
CA GLU A 7 1.30 -17.52 -6.64
C GLU A 7 0.03 -17.76 -5.82
N ASP A 8 0.16 -18.31 -4.62
CA ASP A 8 -0.96 -18.50 -3.71
C ASP A 8 -1.65 -17.17 -3.39
N TRP A 9 -0.89 -16.14 -3.01
CA TRP A 9 -1.44 -14.79 -2.82
C TRP A 9 -2.11 -14.24 -4.09
N PHE A 10 -1.49 -14.41 -5.25
CA PHE A 10 -2.01 -13.89 -6.51
C PHE A 10 -3.37 -14.53 -6.86
N MET A 11 -3.48 -15.85 -6.74
CA MET A 11 -4.69 -16.60 -7.09
C MET A 11 -5.77 -16.49 -6.02
N ASN A 12 -5.40 -16.57 -4.75
CA ASN A 12 -6.36 -16.73 -3.65
C ASN A 12 -6.66 -15.43 -2.89
N CYS A 13 -5.88 -14.36 -3.10
CA CYS A 13 -6.13 -13.06 -2.48
C CYS A 13 -6.28 -11.95 -3.50
N PHE A 14 -5.27 -11.72 -4.34
CA PHE A 14 -5.24 -10.59 -5.28
C PHE A 14 -6.40 -10.66 -6.28
N ILE A 15 -6.50 -11.73 -7.10
CA ILE A 15 -7.54 -11.86 -8.14
C ILE A 15 -8.97 -11.72 -7.58
N PRO A 16 -9.35 -12.42 -6.49
CA PRO A 16 -10.67 -12.25 -5.89
C PRO A 16 -10.95 -10.81 -5.46
N GLN A 17 -10.00 -10.16 -4.77
CA GLN A 17 -10.16 -8.80 -4.26
C GLN A 17 -10.29 -7.76 -5.37
N VAL A 18 -9.44 -7.83 -6.41
CA VAL A 18 -9.54 -6.88 -7.52
C VAL A 18 -10.80 -7.11 -8.36
N ARG A 19 -11.28 -8.35 -8.45
CA ARG A 19 -12.55 -8.66 -9.13
C ARG A 19 -13.74 -8.09 -8.37
N GLU A 20 -13.77 -8.26 -7.05
CA GLU A 20 -14.78 -7.67 -6.17
C GLU A 20 -14.78 -6.14 -6.29
N TYR A 21 -13.62 -5.51 -6.20
CA TYR A 21 -13.48 -4.06 -6.41
C TYR A 21 -14.02 -3.61 -7.78
N CYS A 22 -13.67 -4.32 -8.86
CA CYS A 22 -14.17 -3.99 -10.19
C CYS A 22 -15.70 -4.08 -10.28
N LEU A 23 -16.29 -5.09 -9.65
CA LEU A 23 -17.75 -5.26 -9.57
C LEU A 23 -18.40 -4.12 -8.79
N GLU A 24 -17.85 -3.77 -7.63
CA GLU A 24 -18.34 -2.67 -6.78
C GLU A 24 -18.27 -1.31 -7.47
N LYS A 25 -17.25 -1.08 -8.29
CA LYS A 25 -17.04 0.17 -9.01
C LYS A 25 -17.67 0.20 -10.40
N ASP A 26 -18.35 -0.87 -10.82
CA ASP A 26 -18.91 -1.05 -12.16
C ASP A 26 -17.88 -0.77 -13.28
N ILE A 27 -16.67 -1.30 -13.12
CA ILE A 27 -15.60 -1.20 -14.12
C ILE A 27 -15.25 -2.58 -14.68
N PRO A 28 -14.82 -2.68 -15.95
CA PRO A 28 -14.41 -3.95 -16.53
C PRO A 28 -13.24 -4.58 -15.77
N PHE A 29 -13.33 -5.88 -15.50
CA PHE A 29 -12.23 -6.65 -14.94
C PHE A 29 -11.12 -6.86 -15.99
N LYS A 30 -10.24 -5.87 -16.12
CA LYS A 30 -9.04 -5.90 -16.97
C LYS A 30 -7.89 -5.23 -16.22
N ILE A 31 -7.03 -6.05 -15.64
CA ILE A 31 -6.04 -5.60 -14.66
C ILE A 31 -4.65 -5.60 -15.27
N LEU A 32 -3.89 -4.55 -14.96
CA LEU A 32 -2.46 -4.49 -15.19
C LEU A 32 -1.75 -4.48 -13.84
N LEU A 33 -1.01 -5.55 -13.54
CA LEU A 33 -0.19 -5.66 -12.34
C LEU A 33 1.27 -5.34 -12.70
N LEU A 34 1.84 -4.31 -12.07
CA LEU A 34 3.26 -3.95 -12.20
C LEU A 34 4.03 -4.52 -11.01
N LEU A 35 5.14 -5.19 -11.28
CA LEU A 35 5.99 -5.82 -10.25
C LEU A 35 7.46 -5.46 -10.48
N ASP A 36 8.24 -5.38 -9.40
CA ASP A 36 9.70 -5.36 -9.50
C ASP A 36 10.23 -6.72 -9.97
N ASN A 37 11.53 -6.79 -10.28
CA ASN A 37 12.17 -8.03 -10.74
C ASN A 37 12.73 -8.89 -9.57
N ALA A 38 12.04 -8.91 -8.42
CA ALA A 38 12.48 -9.70 -7.28
C ALA A 38 12.46 -11.21 -7.57
N PRO A 39 13.45 -12.00 -7.07
CA PRO A 39 13.51 -13.45 -7.30
C PRO A 39 12.28 -14.24 -6.80
N GLY A 40 11.54 -13.67 -5.86
CA GLY A 40 10.31 -14.25 -5.32
C GLY A 40 9.11 -14.15 -6.27
N HIS A 41 9.20 -13.38 -7.36
CA HIS A 41 8.13 -13.24 -8.33
C HIS A 41 8.23 -14.35 -9.40
N PRO A 42 7.15 -15.13 -9.60
CA PRO A 42 7.13 -16.15 -10.65
C PRO A 42 7.13 -15.50 -12.05
N PRO A 43 8.00 -15.91 -12.97
CA PRO A 43 8.07 -15.31 -14.32
C PRO A 43 6.82 -15.59 -15.17
N HIS A 44 6.05 -16.62 -14.83
CA HIS A 44 4.86 -17.08 -15.55
C HIS A 44 3.55 -16.54 -14.92
N LEU A 45 3.61 -15.60 -13.98
CA LEU A 45 2.45 -15.09 -13.26
C LEU A 45 1.36 -14.53 -14.18
N GLY A 46 1.76 -13.88 -15.28
CA GLY A 46 0.84 -13.31 -16.27
C GLY A 46 0.05 -14.36 -17.07
N ASP A 47 0.47 -15.62 -17.05
CA ASP A 47 -0.22 -16.71 -17.75
C ASP A 47 -1.32 -17.35 -16.87
N LEU A 48 -1.35 -17.03 -15.57
CA LEU A 48 -2.26 -17.63 -14.60
C LEU A 48 -3.71 -17.11 -14.73
N HIS A 49 -3.93 -15.93 -15.33
CA HIS A 49 -5.27 -15.40 -15.53
C HIS A 49 -5.37 -14.53 -16.80
N PRO A 50 -6.31 -14.81 -17.73
CA PRO A 50 -6.37 -14.15 -19.05
C PRO A 50 -6.63 -12.64 -18.98
N ASP A 51 -7.38 -12.18 -17.98
CA ASP A 51 -7.72 -10.75 -17.80
C ASP A 51 -6.74 -9.97 -16.89
N VAL A 52 -5.67 -10.61 -16.41
CA VAL A 52 -4.66 -9.97 -15.55
C VAL A 52 -3.32 -10.00 -16.25
N LYS A 53 -2.91 -8.87 -16.82
CA LYS A 53 -1.58 -8.73 -17.42
C LYS A 53 -0.57 -8.38 -16.33
N CYS A 54 0.48 -9.17 -16.23
CA CYS A 54 1.62 -8.86 -15.35
C CYS A 54 2.77 -8.27 -16.17
N ILE A 55 3.37 -7.16 -15.70
CA ILE A 55 4.56 -6.55 -16.29
C ILE A 55 5.63 -6.42 -15.21
N PHE A 56 6.81 -6.97 -15.50
CA PHE A 56 7.99 -6.82 -14.65
C PHE A 56 8.79 -5.59 -15.06
N LEU A 57 9.13 -4.76 -14.09
CA LEU A 57 10.00 -3.62 -14.28
C LEU A 57 11.45 -4.10 -14.51
N PRO A 58 12.28 -3.33 -15.24
CA PRO A 58 13.68 -3.68 -15.45
C PRO A 58 14.45 -3.89 -14.13
N PRO A 59 15.52 -4.70 -14.12
CA PRO A 59 16.43 -4.79 -12.98
C PRO A 59 16.99 -3.41 -12.62
N ASN A 60 17.14 -3.12 -11.31
CA ASN A 60 17.63 -1.83 -10.80
C ASN A 60 16.76 -0.63 -11.23
N THR A 61 15.45 -0.82 -11.34
CA THR A 61 14.53 0.29 -11.59
C THR A 61 14.72 1.35 -10.51
N ILE A 62 14.90 2.60 -10.95
CA ILE A 62 15.08 3.74 -10.05
C ILE A 62 13.78 3.91 -9.25
N PRO A 63 13.81 4.21 -7.93
CA PRO A 63 12.63 4.45 -7.09
C PRO A 63 11.60 5.44 -7.65
N VAL A 64 11.98 6.23 -8.65
CA VAL A 64 11.16 7.20 -9.37
C VAL A 64 10.07 6.54 -10.24
N ILE A 65 10.25 5.30 -10.70
CA ILE A 65 9.33 4.60 -11.61
C ILE A 65 8.52 3.52 -10.90
N GLU A 66 8.94 3.06 -9.73
CA GLU A 66 8.19 2.05 -8.97
C GLU A 66 7.26 2.75 -7.96
N PRO A 67 5.92 2.70 -8.15
CA PRO A 67 4.98 3.41 -7.27
C PRO A 67 5.10 3.04 -5.79
N MET A 68 5.41 1.77 -5.50
CA MET A 68 5.61 1.30 -4.12
C MET A 68 6.75 2.04 -3.43
N ASP A 69 7.91 2.10 -4.09
CA ASP A 69 9.10 2.79 -3.60
C ASP A 69 9.01 4.32 -3.70
N GLN A 70 8.23 4.84 -4.66
CA GLN A 70 8.09 6.27 -4.89
C GLN A 70 7.32 6.98 -3.77
N GLY A 71 6.42 6.30 -3.07
CA GLY A 71 5.72 6.93 -1.96
C GLY A 71 4.77 6.06 -1.15
N SER A 72 4.25 4.95 -1.68
CA SER A 72 3.31 4.11 -0.90
C SER A 72 3.95 3.61 0.39
N ILE A 73 5.18 3.06 0.29
CA ILE A 73 5.92 2.55 1.45
C ILE A 73 6.31 3.69 2.40
N ALA A 74 6.75 4.82 1.86
CA ALA A 74 7.17 5.97 2.67
C ALA A 74 6.00 6.55 3.47
N THR A 75 4.83 6.75 2.82
CA THR A 75 3.61 7.24 3.45
C THR A 75 3.11 6.27 4.51
N LEU A 76 3.06 4.97 4.21
CA LEU A 76 2.66 3.94 5.18
C LEU A 76 3.56 3.96 6.42
N LYS A 77 4.89 4.01 6.22
CA LYS A 77 5.86 4.09 7.32
C LYS A 77 5.68 5.36 8.15
N ALA A 78 5.45 6.50 7.51
CA ALA A 78 5.22 7.76 8.22
C ALA A 78 3.96 7.69 9.10
N ASN A 79 2.84 7.23 8.54
CA ASN A 79 1.57 7.07 9.27
C ASN A 79 1.69 6.05 10.41
N TYR A 80 2.38 4.93 10.17
CA TYR A 80 2.64 3.91 11.17
C TYR A 80 3.45 4.46 12.35
N LEU A 81 4.54 5.19 12.06
CA LEU A 81 5.39 5.79 13.08
C LEU A 81 4.65 6.85 13.87
N GLN A 82 3.90 7.72 13.20
CA GLN A 82 3.07 8.74 13.86
C GLN A 82 2.09 8.11 14.84
N THR A 83 1.35 7.07 14.40
CA THR A 83 0.39 6.34 15.24
C THR A 83 1.07 5.67 16.42
N THR A 84 2.20 5.01 16.18
CA THR A 84 2.94 4.28 17.21
C THR A 84 3.52 5.23 18.26
N PHE A 85 4.07 6.37 17.84
CA PHE A 85 4.58 7.37 18.78
C PHE A 85 3.47 8.07 19.54
N ALA A 86 2.33 8.36 18.92
CA ALA A 86 1.17 8.90 19.63
C ALA A 86 0.71 7.93 20.74
N GLN A 87 0.61 6.63 20.45
CA GLN A 87 0.30 5.60 21.46
C GLN A 87 1.33 5.55 22.58
N ALA A 88 2.62 5.63 22.25
CA ALA A 88 3.70 5.62 23.23
C ALA A 88 3.63 6.84 24.16
N ILE A 89 3.44 8.04 23.61
CA ILE A 89 3.31 9.28 24.37
C ILE A 89 2.07 9.20 25.28
N SER A 90 0.91 8.82 24.75
CA SER A 90 -0.31 8.69 25.55
C SER A 90 -0.19 7.68 26.70
N ALA A 91 0.55 6.58 26.50
CA ALA A 91 0.79 5.60 27.57
C ALA A 91 1.71 6.17 28.68
N ILE A 92 2.75 6.91 28.30
CA ILE A 92 3.69 7.53 29.25
C ILE A 92 3.00 8.67 30.03
N ASP A 93 2.17 9.47 29.37
CA ASP A 93 1.44 10.57 30.02
C ASP A 93 0.38 10.06 31.01
N ALA A 94 -0.21 8.89 30.73
CA ALA A 94 -1.22 8.27 31.59
C ALA A 94 -0.61 7.57 32.82
N GLU A 95 0.59 7.01 32.68
CA GLU A 95 1.29 6.28 33.74
C GLU A 95 2.67 6.90 33.99
N SER A 96 2.77 7.75 35.00
CA SER A 96 3.95 8.59 35.25
C SER A 96 5.28 7.85 35.46
N GLU A 97 5.24 6.54 35.74
CA GLU A 97 6.45 5.70 35.88
C GLU A 97 6.79 4.89 34.62
N LEU A 98 5.91 4.86 33.62
CA LEU A 98 6.10 4.08 32.41
C LEU A 98 7.12 4.76 31.51
N THR A 99 8.22 4.07 31.21
CA THR A 99 9.25 4.60 30.30
C THR A 99 9.01 4.19 28.86
N SER A 100 9.64 4.88 27.90
CA SER A 100 9.63 4.44 26.50
C SER A 100 10.12 2.99 26.32
N ARG A 101 11.09 2.56 27.13
CA ARG A 101 11.56 1.17 27.14
C ARG A 101 10.46 0.20 27.58
N ASP A 102 9.65 0.56 28.57
CA ASP A 102 8.57 -0.29 29.06
C ASP A 102 7.41 -0.37 28.06
N PHE A 103 7.10 0.71 27.35
CA PHE A 103 6.17 0.66 26.21
C PHE A 103 6.62 -0.38 25.18
N TRP A 104 7.88 -0.33 24.74
CA TRP A 104 8.39 -1.27 23.73
C TRP A 104 8.43 -2.72 24.21
N LYS A 105 8.64 -2.98 25.51
CA LYS A 105 8.52 -4.34 26.07
C LYS A 105 7.09 -4.90 25.97
N HIS A 106 6.09 -4.03 26.04
CA HIS A 106 4.68 -4.40 25.94
C HIS A 106 4.12 -4.29 24.52
N TYR A 107 4.92 -3.81 23.56
CA TYR A 107 4.52 -3.66 22.17
C TYR A 107 4.43 -5.02 21.48
N LYS A 108 3.20 -5.51 21.28
CA LYS A 108 2.92 -6.84 20.72
C LYS A 108 2.68 -6.78 19.21
N ILE A 109 2.83 -7.93 18.55
CA ILE A 109 2.52 -8.09 17.12
C ILE A 109 1.08 -7.65 16.79
N LEU A 110 0.12 -7.86 17.69
CA LEU A 110 -1.25 -7.38 17.50
C LEU A 110 -1.32 -5.84 17.37
N MET A 111 -0.52 -5.10 18.13
CA MET A 111 -0.43 -3.63 18.01
C MET A 111 0.19 -3.24 16.67
N CYS A 112 1.24 -3.95 16.25
CA CYS A 112 1.85 -3.76 14.93
C CYS A 112 0.81 -3.92 13.81
N ILE A 113 0.05 -5.03 13.82
CA ILE A 113 -0.99 -5.29 12.80
C ILE A 113 -2.06 -4.20 12.80
N LYS A 114 -2.54 -3.79 13.98
CA LYS A 114 -3.51 -2.70 14.10
C LYS A 114 -2.95 -1.38 13.57
N ASN A 115 -1.70 -1.06 13.89
CA ASN A 115 -1.05 0.16 13.44
C ASN A 115 -0.80 0.13 11.93
N ILE A 116 -0.53 -1.03 11.31
CA ILE A 116 -0.46 -1.16 9.85
C ILE A 116 -1.83 -0.87 9.22
N ALA A 117 -2.91 -1.43 9.77
CA ALA A 117 -4.26 -1.18 9.28
C ALA A 117 -4.62 0.31 9.37
N THR A 118 -4.44 0.94 10.53
CA THR A 118 -4.66 2.37 10.71
C THR A 118 -3.79 3.22 9.80
N ALA A 119 -2.52 2.85 9.62
CA ALA A 119 -1.60 3.57 8.75
C ALA A 119 -2.02 3.51 7.27
N TRP A 120 -2.58 2.36 6.84
CA TRP A 120 -3.10 2.16 5.50
C TRP A 120 -4.40 2.95 5.27
N GLU A 121 -5.32 2.98 6.24
CA GLU A 121 -6.54 3.79 6.17
C GLU A 121 -6.25 5.29 6.06
N ALA A 122 -5.13 5.75 6.63
CA ALA A 122 -4.69 7.13 6.51
C ALA A 122 -4.09 7.49 5.13
N VAL A 123 -3.83 6.50 4.26
CA VAL A 123 -3.36 6.75 2.89
C VAL A 123 -4.54 7.20 2.03
N THR A 124 -4.59 8.48 1.69
CA THR A 124 -5.71 9.06 0.94
C THR A 124 -5.63 8.76 -0.56
N THR A 125 -6.77 8.81 -1.25
CA THR A 125 -6.83 8.74 -2.72
C THR A 125 -5.95 9.80 -3.38
N LYS A 126 -5.89 11.02 -2.82
CA LYS A 126 -5.02 12.10 -3.29
C LYS A 126 -3.54 11.72 -3.20
N CYS A 127 -3.13 11.09 -2.10
CA CYS A 127 -1.78 10.57 -1.93
C CYS A 127 -1.48 9.49 -2.98
N MET A 128 -2.38 8.51 -3.16
CA MET A 128 -2.21 7.45 -4.16
C MET A 128 -2.14 8.00 -5.58
N ASN A 129 -3.02 8.95 -5.95
CA ASN A 129 -2.94 9.63 -7.23
C ASN A 129 -1.58 10.31 -7.42
N GLY A 130 -1.09 11.06 -6.42
CA GLY A 130 0.23 11.68 -6.46
C GLY A 130 1.38 10.68 -6.66
N ILE A 131 1.32 9.51 -6.02
CA ILE A 131 2.29 8.42 -6.18
C ILE A 131 2.29 7.93 -7.63
N TRP A 132 1.12 7.59 -8.16
CA TRP A 132 0.97 7.06 -9.52
C TRP A 132 1.23 8.10 -10.62
N LYS A 133 1.24 9.40 -10.29
CA LYS A 133 1.42 10.50 -11.25
C LYS A 133 2.65 10.33 -12.12
N ASN A 134 3.79 9.89 -11.58
CA ASN A 134 5.01 9.74 -12.38
C ASN A 134 5.02 8.51 -13.29
N CYS A 135 4.25 7.48 -12.92
CA CYS A 135 4.17 6.21 -13.66
C CYS A 135 3.13 6.26 -14.79
N VAL A 136 2.00 6.91 -14.55
CA VAL A 136 0.85 6.95 -15.47
C VAL A 136 0.28 8.37 -15.59
N LYS A 137 1.14 9.34 -15.93
CA LYS A 137 0.82 10.77 -16.08
C LYS A 137 -0.49 11.07 -16.83
N ARG A 138 -0.85 10.25 -17.81
CA ARG A 138 -2.04 10.42 -18.65
C ARG A 138 -3.36 10.04 -17.95
N TYR A 139 -3.28 9.24 -16.90
CA TYR A 139 -4.45 8.62 -16.24
C TYR A 139 -4.67 9.12 -14.82
N VAL A 140 -3.76 9.94 -14.29
CA VAL A 140 -3.85 10.55 -12.97
C VAL A 140 -4.19 12.03 -13.13
N ASN A 141 -5.42 12.39 -12.81
CA ASN A 141 -5.84 13.79 -12.70
C ASN A 141 -5.77 14.22 -11.23
N ASP A 142 -5.08 15.33 -10.96
CA ASP A 142 -4.94 15.96 -9.65
C ASP A 142 -5.84 17.20 -9.48
N PHE A 143 -6.79 17.37 -10.40
CA PHE A 143 -7.75 18.46 -10.37
C PHE A 143 -8.95 18.10 -9.48
N ASP A 144 -8.95 18.64 -8.26
CA ASP A 144 -10.04 18.48 -7.28
C ASP A 144 -11.19 19.50 -7.46
N GLY A 145 -11.21 20.26 -8.56
CA GLY A 145 -12.16 21.37 -8.74
C GLY A 145 -11.81 22.60 -7.90
N PHE A 146 -12.69 23.61 -7.91
CA PHE A 146 -12.65 24.71 -6.95
C PHE A 146 -13.63 24.38 -5.82
N ASP A 147 -13.24 24.63 -4.56
CA ASP A 147 -14.14 24.49 -3.42
C ASP A 147 -15.41 25.30 -3.67
N SER A 148 -16.57 24.62 -3.68
CA SER A 148 -17.88 25.23 -3.93
C SER A 148 -18.45 25.89 -2.68
N GLU A 149 -17.62 26.60 -1.93
CA GLU A 149 -18.06 27.47 -0.85
C GLU A 149 -17.34 28.81 -1.00
N HIS A 150 -18.11 29.89 -0.99
CA HIS A 150 -17.79 31.31 -1.23
C HIS A 150 -18.28 31.81 -2.60
N CYS A 151 -19.61 31.84 -2.75
CA CYS A 151 -20.28 32.88 -3.52
C CYS A 151 -20.89 33.88 -2.54
#